data_AF-A0A2D4K1Q7-F1
#
_entry.id   AF-A0A2D4K1Q7-F1
#
_cell.length_a   1.000
_cell.length_b   1.000
_cell.length_c   1.000
_cell.angle_alpha   90.00
_cell.angle_beta   90.00
_cell.angle_gamma   90.00
#
_symmetry.space_group_name_H-M   'P 1'
#
loop_
_entity.id
_entity.type
_entity.pdbx_description
1 polymer ?
#
loop_
_entity_poly.entity_id
_entity_poly.type
_entity_poly.pdbx_seq_one_letter_code
_entity_poly.pdbx_strand_id
1 'polypeptide(L)'
;TYTVWNNDNPVWRIPFDLGWVQSMGETSKLRIQVWDEDNRYNDLLGTCDRTPSSGKPHIEVCYLNHGRLEFQYHLECGPFLGGPYCLDYVPQQPHRAALLQRGAK
;
A
#
# COMPACT_ATOMS: atom_id res chain seq x y z
N THR A 1 -14.97 -0.14 0.90
CA THR A 1 -15.28 1.23 0.45
C THR A 1 -16.78 1.41 0.50
N TYR A 2 -17.34 2.58 0.14
CA TYR A 2 -18.80 2.70 -0.07
C TYR A 2 -19.20 2.08 -1.42
N THR A 3 -20.44 1.65 -1.56
CA THR A 3 -20.95 1.05 -2.81
C THR A 3 -21.31 2.10 -3.84
N VAL A 4 -20.94 1.85 -5.09
CA VAL A 4 -21.31 2.69 -6.24
C VAL A 4 -22.40 1.96 -7.01
N TRP A 5 -23.64 2.38 -6.83
CA TRP A 5 -24.81 1.71 -7.41
C TRP A 5 -24.91 1.86 -8.93
N ASN A 6 -25.28 0.78 -9.62
CA ASN A 6 -25.60 0.72 -11.05
C ASN A 6 -24.50 1.30 -11.96
N ASN A 7 -23.24 0.92 -11.73
CA ASN A 7 -22.11 1.40 -12.52
C ASN A 7 -21.03 0.32 -12.71
N ASP A 8 -20.80 -0.09 -13.96
CA ASP A 8 -19.77 -1.08 -14.34
C ASP A 8 -18.34 -0.51 -14.36
N ASN A 9 -18.20 0.82 -14.29
CA ASN A 9 -16.92 1.53 -14.28
C ASN A 9 -16.82 2.47 -13.05
N PRO A 10 -16.93 1.92 -11.82
CA PRO A 10 -16.94 2.73 -10.61
C PRO A 10 -15.55 3.31 -10.33
N VAL A 11 -15.53 4.50 -9.73
CA VAL A 11 -14.30 5.17 -9.28
C VAL A 11 -14.47 5.59 -7.82
N TRP A 12 -13.58 5.12 -6.96
CA TRP A 12 -13.50 5.54 -5.56
C TRP A 12 -12.36 6.54 -5.39
N ARG A 13 -12.69 7.79 -5.07
CA ARG A 13 -11.71 8.85 -4.80
C ARG A 13 -11.40 8.97 -3.31
N ILE A 14 -11.06 7.85 -2.68
CA ILE A 14 -10.76 7.82 -1.26
C ILE A 14 -9.34 7.31 -1.03
N PRO A 15 -8.55 7.94 -0.13
CA PRO A 15 -7.32 7.34 0.34
C PRO A 15 -7.65 6.19 1.30
N PHE A 16 -6.86 5.12 1.24
CA PHE A 16 -6.92 4.04 2.21
C PHE A 16 -5.61 4.01 3.00
N ASP A 17 -5.63 4.58 4.20
CA ASP A 17 -4.48 4.61 5.09
C ASP A 17 -4.55 3.41 6.04
N LEU A 18 -3.60 2.47 5.87
CA LEU A 18 -3.45 1.30 6.72
C LEU A 18 -2.68 1.61 8.02
N GLY A 19 -2.12 2.81 8.15
CA GLY A 19 -1.23 3.18 9.24
C GLY A 19 0.07 2.38 9.23
N TRP A 20 0.61 2.13 10.43
CA TRP A 20 1.81 1.32 10.61
C TRP A 20 1.50 -0.16 10.42
N VAL A 21 2.12 -0.76 9.42
CA VAL A 21 2.00 -2.20 9.13
C VAL A 21 3.32 -2.91 9.40
N GLN A 22 3.23 -4.15 9.90
CA GLN A 22 4.40 -5.01 10.01
C GLN A 22 4.67 -5.70 8.67
N SER A 23 5.81 -5.40 8.05
CA SER A 23 6.28 -6.11 6.87
C SER A 23 6.91 -7.44 7.28
N MET A 24 6.50 -8.52 6.62
CA MET A 24 7.07 -9.87 6.72
C MET A 24 7.78 -10.25 5.41
N GLY A 25 8.30 -9.26 4.68
CA GLY A 25 8.98 -9.50 3.41
C GLY A 25 8.03 -9.97 2.32
N GLU A 26 8.48 -10.95 1.55
CA GLU A 26 7.73 -11.55 0.45
C GLU A 26 6.43 -12.24 0.88
N THR A 27 6.29 -12.55 2.17
CA THR A 27 5.10 -13.19 2.72
C THR A 27 3.97 -12.19 3.02
N SER A 28 4.27 -10.88 3.08
CA SER A 28 3.25 -9.85 3.19
C SER A 28 2.42 -9.77 1.92
N LYS A 29 1.10 -9.68 2.08
CA LYS A 29 0.16 -9.57 0.97
C LYS A 29 -0.77 -8.40 1.19
N LEU A 30 -0.74 -7.45 0.26
CA LEU A 30 -1.82 -6.50 0.05
C LEU A 30 -2.89 -7.22 -0.78
N ARG A 31 -3.98 -7.61 -0.12
CA ARG A 31 -5.13 -8.24 -0.77
C ARG A 31 -6.20 -7.20 -1.05
N ILE A 32 -6.59 -7.11 -2.32
CA ILE A 32 -7.70 -6.28 -2.78
C ILE A 32 -8.79 -7.20 -3.29
N GLN A 33 -10.03 -6.94 -2.89
CA GLN A 33 -11.19 -7.68 -3.35
C GLN A 33 -12.22 -6.70 -3.90
N VAL A 34 -12.83 -7.08 -5.02
CA VAL A 34 -13.94 -6.34 -5.61
C VAL A 34 -15.20 -7.13 -5.32
N TRP A 35 -16.15 -6.48 -4.66
CA TRP A 35 -17.42 -7.07 -4.24
C TRP A 35 -18.57 -6.31 -4.91
N ASP A 36 -19.58 -7.05 -5.35
CA ASP A 36 -20.88 -6.52 -5.72
C ASP A 36 -21.81 -6.62 -4.52
N GLU A 37 -22.42 -5.50 -4.13
CA GLU A 37 -23.32 -5.48 -2.96
C GLU A 37 -24.75 -5.75 -3.41
N ASP A 38 -25.38 -6.71 -2.73
CA ASP A 38 -26.70 -7.20 -3.06
C ASP A 38 -27.57 -7.33 -1.82
N ASN A 39 -28.90 -7.26 -1.99
CA ASN A 39 -29.85 -7.27 -0.87
C ASN A 39 -29.85 -8.58 -0.05
N ARG A 40 -29.18 -9.64 -0.51
CA ARG A 40 -29.13 -10.95 0.17
C ARG A 40 -27.71 -11.38 0.49
N TYR A 41 -26.86 -11.51 -0.54
CA TYR A 41 -25.48 -11.94 -0.41
C TYR A 41 -24.64 -11.14 -1.38
N ASN A 42 -23.53 -10.59 -0.90
CA ASN A 42 -22.60 -9.86 -1.74
C ASN A 42 -21.74 -10.84 -2.55
N ASP A 43 -21.56 -10.57 -3.83
CA ASP A 43 -20.80 -11.41 -4.74
C ASP A 43 -19.34 -10.96 -4.83
N LEU A 44 -18.41 -11.90 -4.69
CA LEU A 44 -16.98 -11.63 -4.90
C LEU A 44 -16.66 -11.66 -6.40
N LEU A 45 -16.50 -10.48 -7.01
CA LEU A 45 -16.18 -10.34 -8.44
C LEU A 45 -14.72 -10.69 -8.76
N GLY A 46 -13.83 -10.55 -7.78
CA GLY A 46 -12.47 -11.05 -7.88
C GLY A 46 -11.56 -10.64 -6.73
N THR A 47 -10.41 -11.30 -6.65
CA THR A 47 -9.37 -11.06 -5.64
C THR A 47 -8.03 -10.84 -6.31
N CYS A 48 -7.25 -9.91 -5.78
CA CYS A 48 -5.91 -9.61 -6.23
C CYS A 48 -4.97 -9.52 -5.05
N ASP A 49 -3.95 -10.38 -5.02
CA ASP A 49 -2.87 -10.30 -4.04
C ASP A 49 -1.65 -9.62 -4.69
N ARG A 50 -1.04 -8.69 -3.97
CA ARG A 50 0.24 -8.07 -4.32
C ARG A 50 1.18 -8.15 -3.14
N THR A 51 2.45 -8.44 -3.39
CA THR A 51 3.50 -8.28 -2.38
C THR A 51 3.88 -6.80 -2.36
N PRO A 52 3.58 -6.05 -1.28
CA PRO A 52 3.86 -4.63 -1.26
C PRO A 52 5.37 -4.41 -1.11
N SER A 53 5.91 -3.49 -1.92
CA SER A 53 7.30 -3.04 -1.79
C SER A 53 7.38 -1.56 -1.46
N SER A 54 8.43 -1.18 -0.73
CA SER A 54 8.72 0.21 -0.39
C SER A 54 9.34 0.96 -1.57
N GLY A 55 9.29 2.29 -1.51
CA GLY A 55 9.92 3.15 -2.50
C GLY A 55 8.95 4.14 -3.11
N LYS A 56 9.02 4.36 -4.43
CA LYS A 56 8.11 5.28 -5.11
C LYS A 56 6.69 4.70 -5.14
N PRO A 57 5.65 5.55 -5.27
CA PRO A 57 4.29 5.05 -5.44
C PRO A 57 4.18 4.07 -6.63
N HIS A 58 3.51 2.96 -6.38
CA HIS A 58 3.27 1.88 -7.33
C HIS A 58 1.89 2.02 -7.95
N ILE A 59 1.81 1.84 -9.26
CA ILE A 59 0.53 1.76 -9.99
C ILE A 59 0.32 0.29 -10.35
N GLU A 60 -0.80 -0.25 -9.90
CA GLU A 60 -1.15 -1.66 -10.07
C GLU A 60 -2.41 -1.81 -10.91
N VAL A 61 -2.44 -2.88 -11.70
CA VAL A 61 -3.61 -3.31 -12.45
C VAL A 61 -3.91 -4.75 -12.07
N CYS A 62 -5.14 -5.00 -11.64
CA CYS A 62 -5.66 -6.32 -11.30
C CYS A 62 -6.75 -6.71 -12.29
N TYR A 63 -6.48 -7.70 -13.11
CA TYR A 63 -7.48 -8.31 -13.98
C TYR A 63 -8.39 -9.21 -13.16
N LEU A 64 -9.70 -9.03 -13.31
CA LEU A 64 -10.73 -9.82 -12.64
C LEU A 64 -11.35 -10.79 -13.67
N ASN A 65 -12.32 -11.59 -13.26
CA ASN A 65 -13.06 -12.44 -14.21
C ASN A 65 -13.72 -11.61 -15.32
N HIS A 66 -14.20 -10.41 -14.97
CA HIS A 66 -14.72 -9.42 -15.88
C HIS A 66 -14.13 -8.05 -15.54
N GLY A 67 -13.49 -7.40 -16.52
CA GLY A 67 -12.88 -6.07 -16.33
C GLY A 67 -11.57 -6.08 -15.55
N ARG A 68 -11.22 -4.92 -14.98
CA ARG A 68 -9.99 -4.73 -14.20
C ARG A 68 -10.15 -3.64 -13.15
N LEU A 69 -9.38 -3.75 -12.07
CA LEU A 69 -9.21 -2.69 -11.07
C LEU A 69 -7.83 -2.05 -11.24
N GLU A 70 -7.78 -0.74 -11.32
CA GLU A 70 -6.55 0.06 -11.29
C GLU A 70 -6.46 0.80 -9.95
N PHE A 71 -5.32 0.73 -9.28
CA PHE A 71 -5.09 1.44 -8.02
C PHE A 71 -3.63 1.82 -7.85
N GLN A 72 -3.37 2.76 -6.94
CA GLN A 72 -2.04 3.17 -6.55
C GLN A 72 -1.83 2.88 -5.06
N TYR A 73 -0.66 2.40 -4.70
CA TYR A 73 -0.24 2.29 -3.30
C TYR A 73 1.16 2.86 -3.09
N HIS A 74 1.47 3.24 -1.85
CA HIS A 74 2.78 3.71 -1.46
C HIS A 74 3.10 3.13 -0.09
N LEU A 75 4.24 2.44 0.02
CA LEU A 75 4.75 1.91 1.26
C LEU A 75 6.04 2.65 1.61
N GLU A 76 6.05 3.28 2.78
CA GLU A 76 7.23 3.96 3.31
C GLU A 76 7.80 3.15 4.46
N CYS A 77 9.13 3.00 4.48
CA CYS A 77 9.80 2.31 5.57
C CYS A 77 9.82 3.15 6.84
N GLY A 78 9.66 2.48 7.98
CA GLY A 78 9.80 3.14 9.27
C GLY A 78 11.23 3.65 9.54
N PRO A 79 11.41 4.41 10.63
CA PRO A 79 12.72 4.91 11.00
C PRO A 79 13.78 3.81 11.05
N PHE A 80 14.96 4.11 10.51
CA PHE A 80 16.10 3.21 10.43
C PHE A 80 15.91 1.94 9.58
N LEU A 81 14.82 1.84 8.81
CA LEU A 81 14.54 0.71 7.94
C LEU A 81 14.60 1.12 6.47
N GLY A 82 15.01 0.20 5.62
CA GLY A 82 15.09 0.37 4.18
C GLY A 82 15.04 -0.97 3.45
N GLY A 83 15.40 -0.91 2.16
CA GLY A 83 15.23 -2.04 1.26
C GLY A 83 13.78 -2.21 0.81
N PRO A 84 13.53 -3.04 -0.21
CA PRO A 84 12.22 -3.18 -0.85
C PRO A 84 11.13 -3.66 0.10
N TYR A 85 11.50 -4.30 1.22
CA TYR A 85 10.54 -4.79 2.20
C TYR A 85 10.69 -4.17 3.59
N CYS A 86 11.49 -3.11 3.72
CA CYS A 86 11.75 -2.45 5.01
C CYS A 86 12.38 -3.37 6.07
N LEU A 87 13.18 -4.33 5.64
CA LEU A 87 13.87 -5.29 6.51
C LEU A 87 15.36 -4.96 6.68
N ASP A 88 15.90 -4.07 5.84
CA ASP A 88 17.30 -3.69 5.91
C ASP A 88 17.47 -2.57 6.94
N TYR A 89 18.48 -2.69 7.80
CA TYR A 89 18.87 -1.60 8.67
C TYR A 89 19.55 -0.48 7.87
N VAL A 90 19.05 0.74 8.00
CA VAL A 90 19.61 1.95 7.40
C VAL A 90 19.89 2.98 8.49
N PRO A 91 21.15 3.32 8.79
CA PRO A 91 21.46 4.37 9.76
C PRO A 91 20.88 5.71 9.30
N GLN A 92 20.05 6.35 10.13
CA GLN A 92 19.68 7.74 9.88
C GLN A 92 20.89 8.62 10.19
N GLN A 93 21.31 9.45 9.23
CA GLN A 93 22.35 10.44 9.49
C GLN A 93 21.88 11.36 10.62
N PRO A 94 22.75 11.74 11.57
CA PRO A 94 22.43 12.79 12.52
C PRO A 94 22.01 14.02 11.73
N HIS A 95 20.89 14.66 12.10
CA HIS A 95 20.52 15.96 11.56
C HIS A 95 21.78 16.85 11.50
N ARG A 96 22.02 17.55 10.38
CA ARG A 96 23.18 18.45 10.21
C ARG A 96 23.41 19.39 11.41
N ALA A 97 22.35 19.74 12.14
CA ALA A 97 22.42 20.49 13.39
C ALA A 97 23.26 19.80 14.49
N ALA A 98 23.20 18.47 14.62
CA ALA A 98 23.95 17.70 15.61
C ALA A 98 25.44 17.54 15.23
N LEU A 99 25.78 17.57 13.93
CA LEU A 99 27.17 17.51 13.46
C LEU A 99 27.91 18.83 13.71
N LEU A 100 27.24 19.97 13.52
CA LEU A 100 27.82 21.29 13.81
C LEU A 100 28.10 21.50 15.31
N GLN A 101 27.30 20.90 16.20
CA GLN A 101 27.55 20.95 17.65
C GLN A 101 28.76 20.11 18.10
N ARG A 102 29.16 19.09 17.32
CA ARG A 102 30.31 18.23 17.63
C ARG A 102 31.64 18.76 17.10
N GLY A 103 31.62 19.69 16.13
CA GLY A 103 32.82 20.34 15.60
C GLY A 103 33.23 21.62 16.34
N ALA A 104 32.51 22.00 17.41
CA ALA A 104 32.74 23.22 18.18
C ALA A 104 33.50 22.98 19.51
N LYS A 105 34.29 21.91 19.61
CA LYS A 105 35.20 21.64 20.73
C LYS A 105 36.64 21.49 20.26
#